data_AF-A0A836H0A3-F1
#
_entry.id   AF-A0A836H0A3-F1
#
_cell.length_a   1.000
_cell.length_b   1.000
_cell.length_c   1.000
_cell.angle_alpha   90.00
_cell.angle_beta   90.00
_cell.angle_gamma   90.00
#
_symmetry.space_group_name_H-M   'P 1'
#
loop_
_entity.id
_entity.type
_entity.pdbx_description
1 polymer ?
#
loop_
_entity_poly.entity_id
_entity_poly.type
_entity_poly.pdbx_seq_one_letter_code
_entity_poly.pdbx_strand_id
1 'polypeptide(L)'
;MATKRPRSRIDVGSVVEELLTLPVYSAPHEEESVDTESSACQKHSSPPGTEADVRHPAAVKRLRTLESSAGVSSRSPSSASPSSPRTASDSIGGDEIDLLRRKDEEVADMVLFLAQTVAETSSRHALTELVSFLDRLSISRVMLALKRAGGLTAFVSSLHQATSVTEKDRRVIIALFAGLIGHADAGALFQESVVTFLVQSLLPADAQGTSAAFHCSSGSHWSARPKQKGAAQRPSTHTSRGVADSLEGQVAKLCEGAAERLEAFEDRSCASLALCALLTLMFVYNRTPHITARRNLSVPLLFARAGGIEQLGRLLTDRDTRGHALALIEVLTATDELSTQNASILALVPALVAQLHIRDARVAVLKALTNISNILPHALSATGTVATFAQFALDAFSRSQALGITDEEEIFALCCAINVIKYESKTDCTEAELSSALVASRNILVSLAHAMMNSYECNSTEHLVRSGYYALLIGALSLVSLADEEGRTTLRVPAMTAVARVSDGTPVGCAAGHQPMRIVVAIIQEFLLFQSSAGTLTVEALAEMRALVDRILHSNHIDVTPQSDHSSAPGQGPALAPSHEDDDLVLGQLL
;
A
#
# COMPACT_ATOMS: atom_id res chain seq x y z
N MET A 1 2.09 -6.08 24.31
CA MET A 1 3.42 -6.46 23.76
C MET A 1 3.25 -6.71 22.28
N ALA A 2 4.22 -6.36 21.42
CA ALA A 2 4.08 -6.50 19.97
C ALA A 2 5.36 -7.09 19.35
N THR A 3 5.33 -8.39 19.03
CA THR A 3 6.46 -9.12 18.42
C THR A 3 6.50 -8.89 16.91
N LYS A 4 7.26 -7.89 16.46
CA LYS A 4 7.56 -7.71 15.04
C LYS A 4 8.42 -8.88 14.53
N ARG A 5 7.81 -9.86 13.87
CA ARG A 5 8.54 -10.91 13.12
C ARG A 5 9.09 -10.32 11.81
N PRO A 6 10.31 -10.69 11.39
CA PRO A 6 10.82 -10.32 10.06
C PRO A 6 10.09 -11.09 8.96
N ARG A 7 10.02 -10.52 7.74
CA ARG A 7 9.63 -11.24 6.53
C ARG A 7 10.72 -12.25 6.13
N SER A 8 10.79 -13.37 6.84
CA SER A 8 11.45 -14.58 6.35
C SER A 8 10.62 -15.17 5.21
N ARG A 9 11.28 -15.69 4.17
CA ARG A 9 10.67 -16.70 3.29
C ARG A 9 10.42 -17.96 4.13
N ILE A 10 9.22 -18.06 4.68
CA ILE A 10 8.67 -19.30 5.24
C ILE A 10 8.04 -20.05 4.07
N ASP A 11 8.10 -21.38 4.11
CA ASP A 11 7.60 -22.19 3.02
C ASP A 11 6.06 -22.16 2.98
N VAL A 12 5.51 -21.52 1.96
CA VAL A 12 4.06 -21.47 1.72
C VAL A 12 3.57 -22.81 1.13
N GLY A 13 4.50 -23.65 0.65
CA GLY A 13 4.23 -24.97 0.09
C GLY A 13 3.38 -25.85 0.99
N SER A 14 3.67 -25.95 2.29
CA SER A 14 2.93 -26.86 3.19
C SER A 14 1.48 -26.43 3.47
N VAL A 15 1.20 -25.12 3.48
CA VAL A 15 -0.18 -24.60 3.64
C VAL A 15 -0.97 -24.75 2.32
N VAL A 16 -0.27 -24.69 1.19
CA VAL A 16 -0.80 -25.03 -0.14
C VAL A 16 -1.06 -26.53 -0.27
N GLU A 17 -0.17 -27.38 0.22
CA GLU A 17 -0.36 -28.84 0.29
C GLU A 17 -1.56 -29.19 1.17
N GLU A 18 -1.76 -28.54 2.33
CA GLU A 18 -2.99 -28.70 3.12
C GLU A 18 -4.25 -28.34 2.33
N LEU A 19 -4.26 -27.23 1.58
CA LEU A 19 -5.38 -26.86 0.69
C LEU A 19 -5.60 -27.87 -0.46
N LEU A 20 -4.56 -28.61 -0.85
CA LEU A 20 -4.59 -29.68 -1.85
C LEU A 20 -4.96 -31.06 -1.27
N THR A 21 -5.14 -31.20 0.06
CA THR A 21 -5.67 -32.46 0.64
C THR A 21 -7.17 -32.64 0.40
N LEU A 22 -7.84 -31.62 -0.15
CA LEU A 22 -9.17 -31.72 -0.76
C LEU A 22 -9.00 -32.20 -2.22
N PRO A 23 -9.56 -33.35 -2.63
CA PRO A 23 -9.20 -34.01 -3.89
C PRO A 23 -9.59 -33.17 -5.12
N VAL A 24 -8.57 -32.70 -5.84
CA VAL A 24 -8.71 -32.05 -7.15
C VAL A 24 -9.02 -33.13 -8.19
N TYR A 25 -10.30 -33.26 -8.54
CA TYR A 25 -10.75 -34.16 -9.60
C TYR A 25 -10.45 -33.56 -10.98
N SER A 26 -9.28 -33.86 -11.52
CA SER A 26 -9.01 -33.72 -12.95
C SER A 26 -10.05 -34.51 -13.76
N ALA A 27 -10.54 -33.93 -14.86
CA ALA A 27 -11.39 -34.67 -15.79
C ALA A 27 -10.64 -35.89 -16.38
N PRO A 28 -11.33 -36.99 -16.70
CA PRO A 28 -10.71 -38.09 -17.42
C PRO A 28 -10.27 -37.58 -18.80
N HIS A 29 -8.98 -37.68 -19.09
CA HIS A 29 -8.53 -37.68 -20.48
C HIS A 29 -9.05 -38.95 -21.13
N GLU A 30 -9.96 -38.82 -22.10
CA GLU A 30 -10.27 -39.91 -23.00
C GLU A 30 -9.03 -40.21 -23.85
N GLU A 31 -8.47 -41.40 -23.70
CA GLU A 31 -7.44 -41.91 -24.61
C GLU A 31 -8.11 -42.20 -25.96
N GLU A 32 -8.05 -41.25 -26.90
CA GLU A 32 -8.53 -41.49 -28.28
C GLU A 32 -7.79 -42.69 -28.89
N SER A 33 -8.52 -43.79 -29.07
CA SER A 33 -7.98 -45.02 -29.64
C SER A 33 -7.62 -44.80 -31.11
N VAL A 34 -6.32 -44.82 -31.41
CA VAL A 34 -5.80 -44.63 -32.77
C VAL A 34 -6.13 -45.85 -33.64
N ASP A 35 -7.17 -45.74 -34.47
CA ASP A 35 -7.40 -46.64 -35.61
C ASP A 35 -8.26 -45.99 -36.71
N THR A 36 -7.63 -45.61 -37.82
CA THR A 36 -8.04 -45.86 -39.23
C THR A 36 -7.27 -44.94 -40.19
N GLU A 37 -6.78 -45.49 -41.30
CA GLU A 37 -5.97 -44.81 -42.32
C GLU A 37 -6.83 -43.96 -43.28
N SER A 38 -6.30 -42.83 -43.81
CA SER A 38 -6.07 -42.63 -45.27
C SER A 38 -5.87 -41.18 -45.77
N SER A 39 -5.09 -41.07 -46.85
CA SER A 39 -5.19 -40.03 -47.91
C SER A 39 -4.77 -38.58 -47.65
N ALA A 40 -3.48 -38.40 -47.37
CA ALA A 40 -2.55 -37.57 -48.15
C ALA A 40 -3.02 -36.30 -48.92
N CYS A 41 -2.29 -35.19 -48.71
CA CYS A 41 -1.81 -34.36 -49.83
C CYS A 41 -0.50 -33.62 -49.46
N GLN A 42 0.57 -33.82 -50.24
CA GLN A 42 1.89 -33.20 -50.03
C GLN A 42 2.14 -31.98 -50.95
N LYS A 43 2.90 -31.00 -50.44
CA LYS A 43 3.93 -30.18 -51.11
C LYS A 43 4.68 -29.41 -49.99
N HIS A 44 5.97 -29.61 -49.73
CA HIS A 44 7.14 -29.15 -50.51
C HIS A 44 7.09 -27.61 -50.76
N SER A 45 8.09 -26.79 -50.41
CA SER A 45 9.55 -27.06 -50.33
C SER A 45 10.32 -26.17 -49.33
N SER A 46 11.59 -26.51 -49.09
CA SER A 46 12.68 -25.72 -48.44
C SER A 46 13.95 -25.86 -49.33
N PRO A 47 15.19 -25.45 -48.95
CA PRO A 47 15.74 -24.40 -48.04
C PRO A 47 16.75 -23.51 -48.87
N PRO A 48 18.05 -23.23 -48.53
CA PRO A 48 18.78 -22.93 -47.27
C PRO A 48 19.71 -21.66 -47.31
N GLY A 49 20.37 -21.34 -46.17
CA GLY A 49 21.67 -20.62 -46.10
C GLY A 49 21.67 -19.18 -45.56
N THR A 50 22.71 -18.64 -44.89
CA THR A 50 24.02 -19.17 -44.41
C THR A 50 24.63 -18.19 -43.36
N GLU A 51 25.31 -18.67 -42.29
CA GLU A 51 26.38 -18.09 -41.39
C GLU A 51 26.38 -16.56 -41.00
N ALA A 52 26.96 -16.02 -39.90
CA ALA A 52 27.83 -16.43 -38.76
C ALA A 52 27.57 -15.43 -37.57
N ASP A 53 28.23 -15.34 -36.39
CA ASP A 53 29.32 -16.06 -35.69
C ASP A 53 29.18 -15.89 -34.13
N VAL A 54 30.07 -16.52 -33.36
CA VAL A 54 30.27 -16.60 -31.91
C VAL A 54 30.55 -15.28 -31.14
N ARG A 55 30.03 -15.15 -29.90
CA ARG A 55 30.80 -14.85 -28.66
C ARG A 55 30.03 -14.99 -27.33
N HIS A 56 30.50 -15.88 -26.45
CA HIS A 56 30.20 -15.92 -25.01
C HIS A 56 31.39 -15.35 -24.20
N PRO A 57 31.16 -14.79 -22.99
CA PRO A 57 31.29 -15.57 -21.74
C PRO A 57 30.30 -15.12 -20.62
N ALA A 58 30.33 -15.61 -19.37
CA ALA A 58 30.39 -16.99 -18.84
C ALA A 58 30.26 -16.93 -17.29
N ALA A 59 29.41 -17.79 -16.71
CA ALA A 59 29.38 -18.24 -15.29
C ALA A 59 29.82 -17.30 -14.14
N VAL A 60 28.86 -16.81 -13.35
CA VAL A 60 29.10 -16.29 -11.99
C VAL A 60 29.20 -17.45 -10.98
N LYS A 61 30.26 -17.52 -10.18
CA LYS A 61 30.39 -18.46 -9.04
C LYS A 61 30.24 -17.76 -7.69
N ARG A 62 29.46 -18.36 -6.79
CA ARG A 62 29.47 -18.04 -5.35
C ARG A 62 30.74 -18.59 -4.69
N LEU A 63 31.16 -17.96 -3.59
CA LEU A 63 31.72 -18.66 -2.44
C LEU A 63 31.22 -18.00 -1.14
N ARG A 64 31.26 -18.73 -0.02
CA ARG A 64 30.91 -18.26 1.33
C ARG A 64 32.02 -18.66 2.31
N THR A 65 32.18 -17.86 3.37
CA THR A 65 32.65 -18.22 4.72
C THR A 65 33.82 -19.19 4.89
N LEU A 66 34.85 -18.75 5.61
CA LEU A 66 35.28 -19.45 6.84
C LEU A 66 36.02 -18.49 7.78
N GLU A 67 36.14 -18.90 9.03
CA GLU A 67 36.65 -18.13 10.16
C GLU A 67 38.10 -18.50 10.50
N SER A 68 38.79 -17.67 11.29
CA SER A 68 39.69 -18.18 12.33
C SER A 68 39.93 -17.11 13.39
N SER A 69 40.27 -17.53 14.61
CA SER A 69 40.40 -16.69 15.79
C SER A 69 41.76 -16.85 16.48
N ALA A 70 42.21 -15.77 17.13
CA ALA A 70 43.21 -15.80 18.19
C ALA A 70 43.00 -14.59 19.10
N GLY A 71 43.17 -14.77 20.42
CA GLY A 71 43.06 -13.70 21.41
C GLY A 71 44.21 -13.77 22.42
N VAL A 72 43.90 -13.51 23.69
CA VAL A 72 44.76 -13.65 24.88
C VAL A 72 45.62 -12.43 25.26
N SER A 73 44.98 -11.58 26.07
CA SER A 73 45.48 -11.14 27.38
C SER A 73 46.51 -10.00 27.47
N SER A 74 46.79 -9.62 28.72
CA SER A 74 47.28 -8.30 29.13
C SER A 74 48.52 -8.35 30.01
N ARG A 75 49.33 -7.28 29.94
CA ARG A 75 49.95 -6.62 31.11
C ARG A 75 50.66 -5.32 30.71
N SER A 76 50.40 -4.25 31.46
CA SER A 76 51.30 -3.09 31.53
C SER A 76 52.56 -3.46 32.34
N PRO A 77 53.66 -2.70 32.18
CA PRO A 77 53.95 -1.73 33.23
C PRO A 77 54.32 -0.33 32.70
N SER A 78 54.08 0.70 33.53
CA SER A 78 54.43 2.09 33.23
C SER A 78 55.86 2.43 33.68
N SER A 79 56.60 3.21 32.90
CA SER A 79 57.46 4.33 33.37
C SER A 79 58.24 4.98 32.20
N ALA A 80 58.86 6.14 32.48
CA ALA A 80 59.83 6.85 31.64
C ALA A 80 59.33 7.44 30.29
N SER A 81 58.85 8.68 30.36
CA SER A 81 59.16 9.71 29.35
C SER A 81 60.31 10.60 29.91
N PRO A 82 60.98 11.49 29.13
CA PRO A 82 60.76 11.81 27.71
C PRO A 82 62.04 11.82 26.84
N SER A 83 61.93 11.36 25.58
CA SER A 83 62.82 11.79 24.50
C SER A 83 62.11 11.69 23.15
N SER A 84 61.90 12.83 22.48
CA SER A 84 61.34 12.87 21.14
C SER A 84 62.33 12.28 20.13
N PRO A 85 61.83 11.58 19.10
CA PRO A 85 61.88 12.19 17.78
C PRO A 85 60.48 12.47 17.23
N ARG A 86 60.31 13.64 16.59
CA ARG A 86 59.16 13.94 15.75
C ARG A 86 59.24 13.09 14.48
N THR A 87 58.60 11.92 14.48
CA THR A 87 58.16 11.32 13.22
C THR A 87 56.98 12.13 12.71
N ALA A 88 57.29 13.23 12.00
CA ALA A 88 56.36 13.88 11.08
C ALA A 88 56.12 12.92 9.91
N SER A 89 55.27 11.93 10.14
CA SER A 89 54.65 11.14 9.09
C SER A 89 53.42 11.92 8.65
N ASP A 90 53.61 12.84 7.70
CA ASP A 90 52.61 13.82 7.30
C ASP A 90 51.28 13.13 6.97
N SER A 91 50.26 13.38 7.80
CA SER A 91 48.90 12.92 7.55
C SER A 91 48.24 13.84 6.52
N ILE A 92 48.72 13.77 5.27
CA ILE A 92 48.22 14.56 4.14
C ILE A 92 46.70 14.40 4.01
N GLY A 93 46.21 13.15 4.06
CA GLY A 93 44.77 12.87 4.11
C GLY A 93 44.07 13.25 5.41
N GLY A 94 44.79 13.47 6.51
CA GLY A 94 44.25 13.94 7.78
C GLY A 94 43.87 15.42 7.74
N ASP A 95 44.81 16.27 7.32
CA ASP A 95 44.56 17.71 7.16
C ASP A 95 43.52 17.97 6.04
N GLU A 96 43.52 17.18 4.97
CA GLU A 96 42.47 17.25 3.93
C GLU A 96 41.08 16.85 4.46
N ILE A 97 40.97 15.79 5.27
CA ILE A 97 39.70 15.40 5.91
C ILE A 97 39.20 16.48 6.87
N ASP A 98 40.09 17.09 7.65
CA ASP A 98 39.72 18.18 8.57
C ASP A 98 39.35 19.48 7.82
N LEU A 99 40.02 19.81 6.72
CA LEU A 99 39.64 20.93 5.85
C LEU A 99 38.30 20.69 5.13
N LEU A 100 37.99 19.45 4.75
CA LEU A 100 36.69 19.09 4.19
C LEU A 100 35.58 19.11 5.25
N ARG A 101 35.88 18.70 6.49
CA ARG A 101 34.95 18.82 7.64
C ARG A 101 34.62 20.27 7.97
N ARG A 102 35.63 21.14 8.10
CA ARG A 102 35.40 22.57 8.37
C ARG A 102 34.55 23.24 7.30
N LYS A 103 34.73 22.87 6.03
CA LYS A 103 33.86 23.34 4.92
C LYS A 103 32.44 22.78 4.96
N ASP A 104 32.24 21.56 5.49
CA ASP A 104 30.91 21.02 5.73
C ASP A 104 30.23 21.71 6.94
N GLU A 105 30.99 22.00 7.99
CA GLU A 105 30.55 22.76 9.17
C GLU A 105 30.17 24.20 8.79
N GLU A 106 31.03 24.92 8.06
CA GLU A 106 30.73 26.27 7.52
C GLU A 106 29.45 26.32 6.66
N VAL A 107 29.21 25.30 5.83
CA VAL A 107 27.99 25.20 5.00
C VAL A 107 26.76 24.84 5.84
N ALA A 108 26.91 23.97 6.85
CA ALA A 108 25.84 23.60 7.77
C ALA A 108 25.42 24.78 8.66
N ASP A 109 26.37 25.49 9.26
CA ASP A 109 26.12 26.65 10.12
C ASP A 109 25.48 27.80 9.33
N MET A 110 25.95 28.07 8.10
CA MET A 110 25.36 29.11 7.26
C MET A 110 23.92 28.80 6.85
N VAL A 111 23.62 27.56 6.46
CA VAL A 111 22.24 27.20 6.08
C VAL A 111 21.31 27.10 7.30
N LEU A 112 21.82 26.68 8.47
CA LEU A 112 21.09 26.74 9.73
C LEU A 112 20.75 28.18 10.11
N PHE A 113 21.73 29.09 10.07
CA PHE A 113 21.53 30.51 10.33
C PHE A 113 20.49 31.13 9.38
N LEU A 114 20.55 30.83 8.08
CA LEU A 114 19.57 31.30 7.10
C LEU A 114 18.17 30.74 7.39
N ALA A 115 18.03 29.44 7.68
CA ALA A 115 16.74 28.83 8.00
C ALA A 115 16.16 29.35 9.32
N GLN A 116 16.98 29.55 10.35
CA GLN A 116 16.57 30.15 11.62
C GLN A 116 16.16 31.62 11.43
N THR A 117 16.87 32.38 10.59
CA THR A 117 16.48 33.75 10.23
C THR A 117 15.13 33.77 9.50
N VAL A 118 14.86 32.81 8.62
CA VAL A 118 13.55 32.63 7.97
C VAL A 118 12.46 32.31 8.99
N ALA A 119 12.71 31.44 9.96
CA ALA A 119 11.77 31.12 11.04
C ALA A 119 11.45 32.35 11.92
N GLU A 120 12.48 33.00 12.47
CA GLU A 120 12.34 34.08 13.45
C GLU A 120 11.80 35.39 12.85
N THR A 121 12.13 35.68 11.58
CA THR A 121 11.73 36.94 10.94
C THR A 121 10.56 36.81 9.97
N SER A 122 10.28 35.59 9.46
CA SER A 122 9.37 35.34 8.32
C SER A 122 9.57 36.33 7.16
N SER A 123 10.82 36.74 6.93
CA SER A 123 11.19 37.70 5.89
C SER A 123 11.35 37.00 4.53
N ARG A 124 10.59 37.44 3.53
CA ARG A 124 10.75 37.00 2.13
C ARG A 124 12.18 37.21 1.61
N HIS A 125 12.91 38.23 2.09
CA HIS A 125 14.32 38.42 1.74
C HIS A 125 15.21 37.32 2.31
N ALA A 126 15.02 36.91 3.57
CA ALA A 126 15.76 35.79 4.15
C ALA A 126 15.45 34.46 3.43
N LEU A 127 14.20 34.29 2.96
CA LEU A 127 13.81 33.14 2.14
C LEU A 127 14.50 33.16 0.77
N THR A 128 14.62 34.33 0.13
CA THR A 128 15.41 34.49 -1.10
C THR A 128 16.89 34.17 -0.89
N GLU A 129 17.52 34.64 0.19
CA GLU A 129 18.92 34.30 0.50
C GLU A 129 19.11 32.79 0.74
N LEU A 130 18.19 32.14 1.47
CA LEU A 130 18.20 30.69 1.67
C LEU A 130 18.08 29.91 0.36
N VAL A 131 17.13 30.29 -0.51
CA VAL A 131 16.98 29.70 -1.85
C VAL A 131 18.23 29.89 -2.69
N SER A 132 18.79 31.09 -2.70
CA SER A 132 20.00 31.43 -3.46
C SER A 132 21.25 30.68 -2.95
N PHE A 133 21.31 30.39 -1.65
CA PHE A 133 22.35 29.56 -1.04
C PHE A 133 22.23 28.09 -1.43
N LEU A 134 21.00 27.55 -1.43
CA LEU A 134 20.71 26.17 -1.85
C LEU A 134 20.97 25.95 -3.34
N ASP A 135 20.61 26.92 -4.19
CA ASP A 135 20.87 26.90 -5.64
C ASP A 135 22.38 26.86 -5.93
N ARG A 136 23.12 27.86 -5.41
CA ARG A 136 24.56 28.00 -5.62
C ARG A 136 25.40 26.79 -5.17
N LEU A 137 24.94 26.02 -4.18
CA LEU A 137 25.67 24.86 -3.66
C LEU A 137 25.08 23.49 -4.02
N SER A 138 23.86 23.45 -4.59
CA SER A 138 22.96 22.29 -4.70
C SER A 138 22.46 21.73 -3.36
N ILE A 139 21.18 21.34 -3.33
CA ILE A 139 20.52 20.72 -2.18
C ILE A 139 21.30 19.50 -1.68
N SER A 140 21.69 18.59 -2.58
CA SER A 140 22.44 17.36 -2.25
C SER A 140 23.72 17.64 -1.44
N ARG A 141 24.47 18.69 -1.78
CA ARG A 141 25.72 19.05 -1.10
C ARG A 141 25.47 19.60 0.29
N VAL A 142 24.46 20.45 0.43
CA VAL A 142 24.07 21.10 1.69
C VAL A 142 23.46 20.08 2.66
N MET A 143 22.63 19.15 2.17
CA MET A 143 22.06 18.07 2.97
C MET A 143 23.12 17.08 3.46
N LEU A 144 24.13 16.78 2.64
CA LEU A 144 25.29 15.99 3.07
C LEU A 144 26.12 16.69 4.15
N ALA A 145 26.31 18.01 4.05
CA ALA A 145 26.99 18.81 5.06
C ALA A 145 26.21 18.85 6.39
N LEU A 146 24.92 19.20 6.34
CA LEU A 146 23.99 19.15 7.49
C LEU A 146 23.94 17.77 8.17
N LYS A 147 24.02 16.68 7.39
CA LYS A 147 24.08 15.32 7.92
C LYS A 147 25.40 15.02 8.64
N ARG A 148 26.53 15.49 8.11
CA ARG A 148 27.86 15.30 8.71
C ARG A 148 28.06 16.13 9.98
N ALA A 149 27.54 17.36 10.01
CA ALA A 149 27.55 18.24 11.18
C ALA A 149 26.42 17.92 12.20
N GLY A 150 25.49 17.02 11.87
CA GLY A 150 24.33 16.68 12.73
C GLY A 150 23.19 17.71 12.73
N GLY A 151 23.36 18.85 12.06
CA GLY A 151 22.39 19.95 11.99
C GLY A 151 21.08 19.66 11.27
N LEU A 152 20.98 18.56 10.51
CA LEU A 152 19.81 18.26 9.66
C LEU A 152 18.45 18.36 10.37
N THR A 153 18.34 17.84 11.60
CA THR A 153 17.09 17.91 12.40
C THR A 153 16.71 19.35 12.77
N ALA A 154 17.71 20.18 13.09
CA ALA A 154 17.50 21.59 13.43
C ALA A 154 17.11 22.40 12.19
N PHE A 155 17.74 22.17 11.04
CA PHE A 155 17.40 22.81 9.77
C PHE A 155 15.94 22.53 9.37
N VAL A 156 15.52 21.26 9.41
CA VAL A 156 14.12 20.85 9.20
C VAL A 156 13.19 21.53 10.22
N SER A 157 13.63 21.67 11.47
CA SER A 157 12.87 22.34 12.52
C SER A 157 12.74 23.86 12.32
N SER A 158 13.73 24.54 11.73
CA SER A 158 13.59 25.95 11.39
C SER A 158 12.61 26.18 10.23
N LEU A 159 12.69 25.39 9.16
CA LEU A 159 11.84 25.59 7.96
C LEU A 159 10.34 25.62 8.27
N HIS A 160 9.85 24.65 9.04
CA HIS A 160 8.42 24.55 9.35
C HIS A 160 7.92 25.55 10.41
N GLN A 161 8.83 26.28 11.08
CA GLN A 161 8.48 27.33 12.05
C GLN A 161 8.22 28.70 11.40
N ALA A 162 8.55 28.87 10.11
CA ALA A 162 8.22 30.06 9.33
C ALA A 162 6.72 30.08 8.98
N THR A 163 5.88 30.43 9.95
CA THR A 163 4.42 30.31 9.88
C THR A 163 3.67 31.62 9.59
N SER A 164 4.32 32.78 9.70
CA SER A 164 3.69 34.11 9.51
C SER A 164 3.99 34.76 8.15
N VAL A 165 4.22 33.93 7.13
CA VAL A 165 4.57 34.34 5.76
C VAL A 165 3.34 34.34 4.84
N THR A 166 3.40 35.04 3.69
CA THR A 166 2.28 35.07 2.74
C THR A 166 2.04 33.69 2.11
N GLU A 167 0.85 33.44 1.56
CA GLU A 167 0.55 32.15 0.91
C GLU A 167 1.60 31.77 -0.16
N LYS A 168 2.08 32.74 -0.95
CA LYS A 168 3.14 32.51 -1.95
C LYS A 168 4.45 32.06 -1.30
N ASP A 169 4.87 32.72 -0.23
CA ASP A 169 6.08 32.35 0.50
C ASP A 169 5.91 30.98 1.20
N ARG A 170 4.70 30.65 1.67
CA ARG A 170 4.35 29.32 2.19
C ARG A 170 4.44 28.24 1.11
N ARG A 171 3.97 28.49 -0.12
CA ARG A 171 4.16 27.57 -1.27
C ARG A 171 5.63 27.29 -1.50
N VAL A 172 6.47 28.33 -1.50
CA VAL A 172 7.93 28.22 -1.64
C VAL A 172 8.53 27.34 -0.52
N ILE A 173 8.12 27.52 0.74
CA ILE A 173 8.59 26.70 1.87
C ILE A 173 8.15 25.23 1.74
N ILE A 174 6.89 24.96 1.37
CA ILE A 174 6.40 23.58 1.16
C ILE A 174 7.11 22.90 0.00
N ALA A 175 7.41 23.64 -1.08
CA ALA A 175 8.13 23.13 -2.24
C ALA A 175 9.59 22.78 -1.93
N LEU A 176 10.29 23.67 -1.23
CA LEU A 176 11.60 23.37 -0.66
C LEU A 176 11.53 22.12 0.23
N PHE A 177 10.52 22.01 1.09
CA PHE A 177 10.32 20.83 1.93
C PHE A 177 10.15 19.54 1.10
N ALA A 178 9.36 19.57 0.03
CA ALA A 178 9.15 18.44 -0.87
C ALA A 178 10.47 18.00 -1.55
N GLY A 179 11.26 18.95 -2.08
CA GLY A 179 12.59 18.66 -2.64
C GLY A 179 13.57 18.12 -1.59
N LEU A 180 13.52 18.64 -0.37
CA LEU A 180 14.39 18.22 0.74
C LEU A 180 14.07 16.81 1.27
N ILE A 181 12.81 16.34 1.20
CA ILE A 181 12.43 14.96 1.59
C ILE A 181 13.25 13.92 0.83
N GLY A 182 13.57 14.14 -0.45
CA GLY A 182 14.36 13.22 -1.27
C GLY A 182 15.83 13.07 -0.83
N HIS A 183 16.34 14.00 -0.03
CA HIS A 183 17.76 14.08 0.37
C HIS A 183 17.99 13.97 1.89
N ALA A 184 16.94 14.05 2.71
CA ALA A 184 17.02 13.98 4.16
C ALA A 184 17.07 12.53 4.68
N ASP A 185 17.76 12.31 5.80
CA ASP A 185 17.57 11.08 6.58
C ASP A 185 16.14 11.00 7.09
N ALA A 186 15.50 9.85 6.89
CA ALA A 186 14.13 9.56 7.35
C ALA A 186 13.90 9.88 8.85
N GLY A 187 14.94 9.69 9.68
CA GLY A 187 14.93 10.03 11.11
C GLY A 187 14.91 11.54 11.44
N ALA A 188 15.17 12.43 10.47
CA ALA A 188 14.95 13.88 10.62
C ALA A 188 13.59 14.31 10.05
N LEU A 189 12.98 13.51 9.17
CA LEU A 189 11.68 13.80 8.55
C LEU A 189 10.49 13.35 9.40
N PHE A 190 10.58 12.22 10.12
CA PHE A 190 9.48 11.67 10.93
C PHE A 190 9.34 12.40 12.28
N GLN A 191 9.17 13.72 12.24
CA GLN A 191 8.88 14.55 13.40
C GLN A 191 7.38 14.90 13.44
N GLU A 192 6.77 14.87 14.62
CA GLU A 192 5.36 15.22 14.81
C GLU A 192 5.05 16.61 14.25
N SER A 193 5.89 17.60 14.55
CA SER A 193 5.70 18.98 14.11
C SER A 193 5.82 19.17 12.59
N VAL A 194 6.67 18.40 11.91
CA VAL A 194 6.75 18.35 10.44
C VAL A 194 5.43 17.87 9.85
N VAL A 195 4.89 16.76 10.38
CA VAL A 195 3.61 16.20 9.92
C VAL A 195 2.48 17.20 10.21
N THR A 196 2.46 17.82 11.39
CA THR A 196 1.50 18.86 11.76
C THR A 196 1.57 20.08 10.83
N PHE A 197 2.75 20.57 10.47
CA PHE A 197 2.91 21.71 9.54
C PHE A 197 2.40 21.39 8.13
N LEU A 198 2.71 20.18 7.61
CA LEU A 198 2.24 19.76 6.30
C LEU A 198 0.72 19.55 6.30
N VAL A 199 0.15 18.93 7.34
CA VAL A 199 -1.29 18.79 7.52
C VAL A 199 -1.96 20.17 7.63
N GLN A 200 -1.47 21.07 8.48
CA GLN A 200 -1.97 22.44 8.55
C GLN A 200 -1.93 23.14 7.18
N SER A 201 -0.93 22.85 6.33
CA SER A 201 -0.82 23.42 4.99
C SER A 201 -1.79 22.85 3.94
N LEU A 202 -2.67 21.92 4.34
CA LEU A 202 -3.85 21.50 3.57
C LEU A 202 -5.01 22.50 3.67
N LEU A 203 -4.97 23.46 4.61
CA LEU A 203 -5.98 24.50 4.79
C LEU A 203 -5.53 25.84 4.19
N PRO A 204 -6.46 26.65 3.61
CA PRO A 204 -6.17 28.03 3.23
C PRO A 204 -5.69 28.87 4.41
N ALA A 205 -4.80 29.84 4.18
CA ALA A 205 -4.21 30.66 5.23
C ALA A 205 -5.29 31.40 6.07
N ASP A 206 -6.32 31.93 5.41
CA ASP A 206 -7.43 32.66 6.05
C ASP A 206 -8.26 31.79 7.01
N ALA A 207 -8.23 30.45 6.85
CA ALA A 207 -8.92 29.51 7.72
C ALA A 207 -8.13 29.17 9.01
N GLN A 208 -6.89 29.65 9.15
CA GLN A 208 -6.00 29.34 10.28
C GLN A 208 -6.10 30.35 11.44
N GLY A 209 -7.28 30.96 11.60
CA GLY A 209 -7.55 31.96 12.63
C GLY A 209 -7.27 31.46 14.04
N THR A 210 -6.22 32.01 14.66
CA THR A 210 -5.91 31.90 16.10
C THR A 210 -5.84 30.48 16.66
N SER A 211 -4.81 29.72 16.29
CA SER A 211 -4.27 28.65 17.15
C SER A 211 -2.85 28.98 17.59
N ALA A 212 -2.43 28.48 18.75
CA ALA A 212 -1.35 29.05 19.55
C ALA A 212 0.00 29.18 18.81
N ALA A 213 0.46 30.43 18.67
CA ALA A 213 1.90 30.69 18.56
C ALA A 213 2.55 30.22 19.88
N PHE A 214 3.35 29.15 19.82
CA PHE A 214 4.08 28.67 20.98
C PHE A 214 5.01 29.78 21.48
N HIS A 215 4.82 30.21 22.74
CA HIS A 215 5.63 31.24 23.37
C HIS A 215 7.03 30.73 23.73
N CYS A 216 7.87 30.50 22.72
CA CYS A 216 9.31 30.58 22.89
C CYS A 216 9.65 32.02 23.32
N SER A 217 10.30 32.16 24.48
CA SER A 217 10.68 33.46 25.02
C SER A 217 11.69 34.15 24.08
N SER A 218 11.27 35.23 23.44
CA SER A 218 12.12 36.01 22.52
C SER A 218 13.33 36.57 23.27
N GLY A 219 14.51 35.97 23.04
CA GLY A 219 15.77 36.44 23.60
C GLY A 219 16.08 37.84 23.09
N SER A 220 16.18 38.81 23.99
CA SER A 220 16.32 40.23 23.64
C SER A 220 17.70 40.53 23.02
N HIS A 221 17.83 40.36 21.71
CA HIS A 221 19.08 40.51 20.99
C HIS A 221 19.64 41.94 21.08
N TRP A 222 20.95 42.07 21.36
CA TRP A 222 21.62 43.34 21.69
C TRP A 222 21.58 44.42 20.59
N SER A 223 21.12 44.12 19.38
CA SER A 223 20.95 45.10 18.29
C SER A 223 19.68 45.97 18.40
N ALA A 224 18.77 45.69 19.34
CA ALA A 224 17.48 46.37 19.51
C ALA A 224 17.57 47.82 20.06
N ARG A 225 18.24 48.73 19.34
CA ARG A 225 18.22 50.17 19.62
C ARG A 225 16.93 50.82 19.08
N PRO A 226 16.14 51.56 19.89
CA PRO A 226 14.98 52.28 19.39
C PRO A 226 15.42 53.45 18.49
N LYS A 227 15.07 53.40 17.20
CA LYS A 227 15.33 54.51 16.27
C LYS A 227 14.37 55.67 16.54
N GLN A 228 14.91 56.81 16.95
CA GLN A 228 14.17 58.07 17.00
C GLN A 228 13.73 58.50 15.58
N LYS A 229 12.66 59.30 15.51
CA LYS A 229 12.19 59.91 14.26
C LYS A 229 13.25 60.89 13.72
N GLY A 230 13.60 60.78 12.43
CA GLY A 230 14.49 61.73 11.76
C GLY A 230 14.45 61.60 10.24
N ALA A 231 14.15 62.72 9.57
CA ALA A 231 14.23 63.06 8.13
C ALA A 231 14.38 61.95 7.06
N ALA A 232 13.55 62.02 6.02
CA ALA A 232 13.63 61.13 4.87
C ALA A 232 14.84 61.42 3.96
N GLN A 233 15.51 60.36 3.51
CA GLN A 233 16.23 60.33 2.24
C GLN A 233 15.68 59.18 1.38
N ARG A 234 15.52 59.44 0.08
CA ARG A 234 14.85 58.57 -0.90
C ARG A 234 15.93 57.86 -1.73
N PRO A 235 16.09 56.52 -1.64
CA PRO A 235 17.06 55.81 -2.47
C PRO A 235 16.76 56.01 -3.96
N SER A 236 17.80 56.20 -4.77
CA SER A 236 17.68 56.34 -6.21
C SER A 236 17.31 55.02 -6.88
N THR A 237 16.31 55.05 -7.75
CA THR A 237 15.89 53.88 -8.55
C THR A 237 16.90 53.58 -9.66
N HIS A 238 17.88 52.74 -9.38
CA HIS A 238 18.71 52.14 -10.43
C HIS A 238 17.95 51.00 -11.11
N THR A 239 17.55 51.24 -12.36
CA THR A 239 16.86 50.27 -13.23
C THR A 239 17.82 49.19 -13.73
N SER A 240 18.03 48.15 -12.93
CA SER A 240 18.61 46.89 -13.41
C SER A 240 17.60 46.17 -14.30
N ARG A 241 17.79 46.22 -15.62
CA ARG A 241 16.90 45.62 -16.62
C ARG A 241 17.40 44.24 -17.03
N GLY A 242 17.27 43.28 -16.13
CA GLY A 242 17.41 41.84 -16.40
C GLY A 242 16.14 41.10 -15.98
N VAL A 243 15.88 39.92 -16.55
CA VAL A 243 14.74 39.09 -16.13
C VAL A 243 15.03 38.59 -14.71
N ALA A 244 14.31 39.12 -13.74
CA ALA A 244 14.30 38.59 -12.39
C ALA A 244 13.41 37.34 -12.38
N ASP A 245 14.03 36.16 -12.43
CA ASP A 245 13.34 34.89 -12.16
C ASP A 245 12.52 35.03 -10.88
N SER A 246 11.27 34.54 -10.91
CA SER A 246 10.44 34.46 -9.73
C SER A 246 11.14 33.59 -8.67
N LEU A 247 10.96 33.93 -7.39
CA LEU A 247 11.41 33.06 -6.28
C LEU A 247 10.77 31.66 -6.40
N GLU A 248 9.59 31.60 -6.98
CA GLU A 248 8.85 30.38 -7.29
C GLU A 248 9.54 29.58 -8.41
N GLY A 249 9.98 30.23 -9.50
CA GLY A 249 10.76 29.62 -10.59
C GLY A 249 12.19 29.23 -10.21
N GLN A 250 12.84 29.94 -9.26
CA GLN A 250 14.10 29.50 -8.67
C GLN A 250 13.94 28.19 -7.88
N VAL A 251 12.87 28.08 -7.09
CA VAL A 251 12.57 26.84 -6.35
C VAL A 251 12.09 25.71 -7.27
N ALA A 252 11.42 26.02 -8.39
CA ALA A 252 11.11 25.03 -9.42
C ALA A 252 12.41 24.39 -9.95
N LYS A 253 13.36 25.19 -10.45
CA LYS A 253 14.68 24.72 -10.94
C LYS A 253 15.45 23.89 -9.91
N LEU A 254 15.42 24.31 -8.64
CA LEU A 254 16.00 23.57 -7.52
C LEU A 254 15.37 22.18 -7.30
N CYS A 255 14.08 22.00 -7.63
CA CYS A 255 13.32 20.77 -7.41
C CYS A 255 13.21 19.88 -8.65
N GLU A 256 13.49 20.38 -9.86
CA GLU A 256 13.42 19.63 -11.14
C GLU A 256 14.19 18.29 -11.07
N GLY A 257 15.35 18.26 -10.40
CA GLY A 257 16.16 17.05 -10.23
C GLY A 257 15.52 15.92 -9.40
N ALA A 258 14.37 16.16 -8.76
CA ALA A 258 13.57 15.16 -8.05
C ALA A 258 12.21 14.89 -8.74
N ALA A 259 11.93 15.53 -9.87
CA ALA A 259 10.57 15.83 -10.30
C ALA A 259 10.28 15.58 -11.80
N GLU A 260 10.60 14.39 -12.33
CA GLU A 260 10.15 13.93 -13.67
C GLU A 260 8.61 13.82 -13.85
N ARG A 261 7.80 14.36 -12.90
CA ARG A 261 6.33 14.23 -12.84
C ARG A 261 5.58 15.44 -12.30
N LEU A 262 6.22 16.59 -12.06
CA LEU A 262 5.49 17.80 -11.66
C LEU A 262 5.22 18.70 -12.87
N GLU A 263 3.92 18.87 -13.17
CA GLU A 263 3.45 20.02 -13.95
C GLU A 263 3.80 21.34 -13.23
N ALA A 264 3.82 22.43 -13.99
CA ALA A 264 4.32 23.75 -13.58
C ALA A 264 4.06 24.10 -12.10
N PHE A 265 5.14 24.19 -11.33
CA PHE A 265 5.11 24.44 -9.89
C PHE A 265 4.32 25.72 -9.52
N GLU A 266 4.42 26.76 -10.37
CA GLU A 266 3.87 28.10 -10.10
C GLU A 266 2.34 28.14 -10.01
N ASP A 267 1.63 27.16 -10.60
CA ASP A 267 0.16 27.08 -10.63
C ASP A 267 -0.43 26.26 -9.47
N ARG A 268 0.37 25.48 -8.73
CA ARG A 268 -0.15 24.56 -7.68
C ARG A 268 -0.52 25.28 -6.39
N SER A 269 -1.60 24.87 -5.73
CA SER A 269 -2.04 25.40 -4.42
C SER A 269 -1.17 24.89 -3.26
N CYS A 270 -1.20 25.58 -2.10
CA CYS A 270 -0.52 25.09 -0.88
C CYS A 270 -0.93 23.65 -0.52
N ALA A 271 -2.23 23.34 -0.61
CA ALA A 271 -2.75 22.01 -0.31
C ALA A 271 -2.25 20.94 -1.30
N SER A 272 -2.22 21.24 -2.60
CA SER A 272 -1.69 20.30 -3.62
C SER A 272 -0.21 19.99 -3.37
N LEU A 273 0.61 21.01 -3.06
CA LEU A 273 2.02 20.85 -2.72
C LEU A 273 2.22 20.08 -1.39
N ALA A 274 1.41 20.36 -0.38
CA ALA A 274 1.46 19.67 0.91
C ALA A 274 1.06 18.19 0.80
N LEU A 275 0.05 17.86 -0.01
CA LEU A 275 -0.31 16.46 -0.34
C LEU A 275 0.86 15.74 -1.05
N CYS A 276 1.54 16.38 -1.99
CA CYS A 276 2.73 15.81 -2.64
C CYS A 276 3.85 15.52 -1.63
N ALA A 277 4.12 16.46 -0.71
CA ALA A 277 5.12 16.29 0.35
C ALA A 277 4.74 15.16 1.33
N LEU A 278 3.48 15.09 1.76
CA LEU A 278 2.95 14.04 2.65
C LEU A 278 2.99 12.65 2.00
N LEU A 279 2.61 12.55 0.72
CA LEU A 279 2.69 11.30 -0.04
C LEU A 279 4.14 10.82 -0.20
N THR A 280 5.06 11.74 -0.48
CA THR A 280 6.51 11.43 -0.54
C THR A 280 7.03 10.99 0.83
N LEU A 281 6.64 11.67 1.91
CA LEU A 281 6.99 11.31 3.29
C LEU A 281 6.47 9.90 3.65
N MET A 282 5.26 9.55 3.24
CA MET A 282 4.68 8.21 3.42
C MET A 282 5.40 7.12 2.61
N PHE A 283 5.84 7.41 1.38
CA PHE A 283 6.69 6.46 0.64
C PHE A 283 8.07 6.27 1.29
N VAL A 284 8.66 7.32 1.88
CA VAL A 284 9.92 7.20 2.66
C VAL A 284 9.69 6.41 3.95
N TYR A 285 8.55 6.59 4.63
CA TYR A 285 8.12 5.81 5.79
C TYR A 285 8.02 4.31 5.46
N ASN A 286 7.23 3.97 4.43
CA ASN A 286 7.02 2.58 4.00
C ASN A 286 8.31 1.90 3.50
N ARG A 287 9.29 2.66 3.00
CA ARG A 287 10.62 2.15 2.60
C ARG A 287 11.62 2.00 3.76
N THR A 288 11.36 2.54 4.95
CA THR A 288 12.33 2.55 6.07
C THR A 288 11.84 1.90 7.39
N PRO A 289 11.17 0.72 7.36
CA PRO A 289 10.52 0.13 8.53
C PRO A 289 11.48 -0.23 9.69
N HIS A 290 12.78 -0.34 9.42
CA HIS A 290 13.82 -0.60 10.42
C HIS A 290 14.19 0.65 11.24
N ILE A 291 13.91 1.87 10.74
CA ILE A 291 14.10 3.14 11.47
C ILE A 291 12.87 3.42 12.32
N THR A 292 11.68 3.30 11.74
CA THR A 292 10.39 3.56 12.41
C THR A 292 10.19 2.62 13.59
N ALA A 293 10.47 1.32 13.41
CA ALA A 293 10.38 0.31 14.46
C ALA A 293 11.34 0.52 15.64
N ARG A 294 12.47 1.24 15.46
CA ARG A 294 13.40 1.56 16.56
C ARG A 294 12.97 2.77 17.39
N ARG A 295 12.07 3.60 16.88
CA ARG A 295 11.64 4.86 17.52
C ARG A 295 10.19 4.85 18.01
N ASN A 296 9.43 3.78 17.75
CA ASN A 296 7.98 3.69 18.02
C ASN A 296 7.17 4.84 17.37
N LEU A 297 7.64 5.35 16.24
CA LEU A 297 6.98 6.41 15.46
C LEU A 297 6.13 5.79 14.35
N SER A 298 4.87 6.21 14.27
CA SER A 298 3.94 5.94 13.16
C SER A 298 3.57 7.27 12.52
N VAL A 299 3.97 7.47 11.25
CA VAL A 299 3.59 8.67 10.49
C VAL A 299 2.07 8.71 10.20
N PRO A 300 1.38 7.59 9.88
CA PRO A 300 -0.08 7.56 9.81
C PRO A 300 -0.77 8.07 11.08
N LEU A 301 -0.33 7.65 12.27
CA LEU A 301 -0.95 8.11 13.53
C LEU A 301 -0.63 9.58 13.85
N LEU A 302 0.56 10.08 13.50
CA LEU A 302 0.87 11.52 13.60
C LEU A 302 -0.01 12.35 12.65
N PHE A 303 -0.24 11.86 11.44
CA PHE A 303 -1.09 12.48 10.43
C PHE A 303 -2.56 12.53 10.89
N ALA A 304 -3.08 11.42 11.42
CA ALA A 304 -4.43 11.36 11.99
C ALA A 304 -4.61 12.33 13.17
N ARG A 305 -3.67 12.34 14.13
CA ARG A 305 -3.70 13.25 15.30
C ARG A 305 -3.65 14.72 14.93
N ALA A 306 -3.04 15.08 13.81
CA ALA A 306 -3.04 16.45 13.28
C ALA A 306 -4.37 16.85 12.59
N GLY A 307 -5.38 15.96 12.57
CA GLY A 307 -6.66 16.17 11.89
C GLY A 307 -6.60 15.99 10.38
N GLY A 308 -5.62 15.23 9.87
CA GLY A 308 -5.35 15.09 8.44
C GLY A 308 -6.40 14.27 7.68
N ILE A 309 -7.06 13.31 8.33
CA ILE A 309 -8.07 12.45 7.69
C ILE A 309 -9.34 13.26 7.38
N GLU A 310 -9.76 14.10 8.34
CA GLU A 310 -10.88 15.02 8.24
C GLU A 310 -10.63 16.11 7.18
N GLN A 311 -9.37 16.50 6.97
CA GLN A 311 -8.96 17.44 5.93
C GLN A 311 -8.94 16.79 4.54
N LEU A 312 -8.43 15.54 4.43
CA LEU A 312 -8.51 14.76 3.19
C LEU A 312 -9.95 14.63 2.70
N GLY A 313 -10.90 14.31 3.59
CA GLY A 313 -12.32 14.23 3.21
C GLY A 313 -12.91 15.53 2.63
N ARG A 314 -12.42 16.70 3.07
CA ARG A 314 -12.81 18.01 2.49
C ARG A 314 -12.18 18.22 1.12
N LEU A 315 -10.88 17.88 0.98
CA LEU A 315 -10.09 18.02 -0.25
C LEU A 315 -10.47 17.04 -1.38
N LEU A 316 -11.40 16.11 -1.14
CA LEU A 316 -12.02 15.32 -2.21
C LEU A 316 -12.98 16.16 -3.08
N THR A 317 -13.55 17.25 -2.56
CA THR A 317 -14.50 18.07 -3.33
C THR A 317 -13.80 18.95 -4.38
N ASP A 318 -12.63 19.50 -4.07
CA ASP A 318 -11.79 20.27 -4.99
C ASP A 318 -11.10 19.36 -6.03
N ARG A 319 -11.17 19.76 -7.31
CA ARG A 319 -10.59 19.02 -8.45
C ARG A 319 -9.08 18.92 -8.34
N ASP A 320 -8.41 19.99 -7.89
CA ASP A 320 -6.96 20.13 -8.01
C ASP A 320 -6.22 19.35 -6.91
N THR A 321 -6.91 19.09 -5.78
CA THR A 321 -6.41 18.25 -4.70
C THR A 321 -6.90 16.81 -4.75
N ARG A 322 -8.10 16.52 -5.30
CA ARG A 322 -8.75 15.19 -5.25
C ARG A 322 -7.82 14.02 -5.61
N GLY A 323 -7.07 14.12 -6.71
CA GLY A 323 -6.17 13.04 -7.15
C GLY A 323 -5.06 12.73 -6.13
N HIS A 324 -4.37 13.76 -5.66
CA HIS A 324 -3.32 13.63 -4.64
C HIS A 324 -3.90 13.22 -3.27
N ALA A 325 -5.12 13.65 -2.94
CA ALA A 325 -5.83 13.27 -1.73
C ALA A 325 -6.20 11.78 -1.74
N LEU A 326 -6.80 11.28 -2.82
CA LEU A 326 -7.12 9.86 -2.99
C LEU A 326 -5.87 8.97 -2.92
N ALA A 327 -4.78 9.36 -3.58
CA ALA A 327 -3.51 8.63 -3.50
C ALA A 327 -2.93 8.59 -2.07
N LEU A 328 -3.07 9.67 -1.29
CA LEU A 328 -2.65 9.69 0.11
C LEU A 328 -3.57 8.84 1.00
N ILE A 329 -4.89 8.83 0.76
CA ILE A 329 -5.83 7.94 1.44
C ILE A 329 -5.48 6.47 1.17
N GLU A 330 -5.24 6.10 -0.09
CA GLU A 330 -4.83 4.74 -0.49
C GLU A 330 -3.58 4.30 0.27
N VAL A 331 -2.51 5.12 0.26
CA VAL A 331 -1.23 4.79 0.92
C VAL A 331 -1.33 4.77 2.45
N LEU A 332 -2.18 5.62 3.06
CA LEU A 332 -2.43 5.62 4.51
C LEU A 332 -3.23 4.38 4.96
N THR A 333 -4.21 3.95 4.17
CA THR A 333 -5.10 2.83 4.49
C THR A 333 -4.55 1.47 4.08
N ALA A 334 -3.46 1.42 3.31
CA ALA A 334 -2.73 0.19 2.98
C ALA A 334 -2.00 -0.47 4.17
N THR A 335 -2.20 0.00 5.41
CA THR A 335 -1.64 -0.57 6.64
C THR A 335 -2.60 -0.42 7.82
N ASP A 336 -2.61 -1.40 8.72
CA ASP A 336 -3.47 -1.41 9.91
C ASP A 336 -3.06 -0.40 11.00
N GLU A 337 -2.06 0.46 10.76
CA GLU A 337 -1.61 1.47 11.73
C GLU A 337 -2.73 2.44 12.13
N LEU A 338 -3.73 2.65 11.25
CA LEU A 338 -4.90 3.49 11.51
C LEU A 338 -6.08 2.76 12.17
N SER A 339 -5.97 1.46 12.52
CA SER A 339 -7.02 0.65 13.19
C SER A 339 -7.46 1.15 14.59
N THR A 340 -6.84 2.21 15.09
CA THR A 340 -7.23 2.91 16.33
C THR A 340 -7.96 4.23 16.08
N GLN A 341 -8.06 4.68 14.82
CA GLN A 341 -8.58 5.98 14.40
C GLN A 341 -9.96 5.86 13.73
N ASN A 342 -10.74 4.88 14.17
CA ASN A 342 -11.92 4.39 13.45
C ASN A 342 -12.98 5.48 13.22
N ALA A 343 -13.18 6.40 14.18
CA ALA A 343 -14.10 7.53 14.01
C ALA A 343 -13.71 8.44 12.83
N SER A 344 -12.42 8.74 12.66
CA SER A 344 -11.89 9.54 11.55
C SER A 344 -11.99 8.81 10.22
N ILE A 345 -11.75 7.49 10.19
CA ILE A 345 -11.92 6.66 8.99
C ILE A 345 -13.40 6.63 8.57
N LEU A 346 -14.33 6.41 9.51
CA LEU A 346 -15.77 6.42 9.24
C LEU A 346 -16.24 7.78 8.72
N ALA A 347 -15.73 8.90 9.26
CA ALA A 347 -16.03 10.23 8.77
C ALA A 347 -15.59 10.50 7.31
N LEU A 348 -14.62 9.73 6.80
CA LEU A 348 -14.13 9.83 5.42
C LEU A 348 -15.01 9.05 4.41
N VAL A 349 -15.69 7.99 4.84
CA VAL A 349 -16.41 7.07 3.93
C VAL A 349 -17.55 7.74 3.14
N PRO A 350 -18.43 8.58 3.73
CA PRO A 350 -19.42 9.33 2.97
C PRO A 350 -18.81 10.21 1.86
N ALA A 351 -17.67 10.85 2.13
CA ALA A 351 -16.98 11.69 1.15
C ALA A 351 -16.37 10.85 0.00
N LEU A 352 -15.83 9.66 0.30
CA LEU A 352 -15.34 8.69 -0.68
C LEU A 352 -16.46 8.10 -1.53
N VAL A 353 -17.51 7.56 -0.93
CA VAL A 353 -18.66 6.98 -1.66
C VAL A 353 -19.31 8.03 -2.54
N ALA A 354 -19.40 9.29 -2.08
CA ALA A 354 -19.85 10.40 -2.91
C ALA A 354 -18.97 10.67 -4.15
N GLN A 355 -17.68 10.30 -4.17
CA GLN A 355 -16.83 10.46 -5.37
C GLN A 355 -17.09 9.41 -6.46
N LEU A 356 -17.81 8.31 -6.19
CA LEU A 356 -18.00 7.21 -7.16
C LEU A 356 -18.74 7.63 -8.45
N HIS A 357 -19.47 8.75 -8.43
CA HIS A 357 -20.08 9.30 -9.65
C HIS A 357 -19.04 9.92 -10.61
N ILE A 358 -17.86 10.32 -10.12
CA ILE A 358 -16.80 10.98 -10.90
C ILE A 358 -15.91 9.93 -11.55
N ARG A 359 -16.13 9.67 -12.85
CA ARG A 359 -15.46 8.62 -13.65
C ARG A 359 -13.97 8.50 -13.34
N ASP A 360 -13.22 9.57 -13.52
CA ASP A 360 -11.76 9.59 -13.45
C ASP A 360 -11.19 9.38 -12.03
N ALA A 361 -12.05 9.41 -11.00
CA ALA A 361 -11.68 9.17 -9.60
C ALA A 361 -11.98 7.74 -9.12
N ARG A 362 -12.89 7.01 -9.78
CA ARG A 362 -13.50 5.77 -9.27
C ARG A 362 -12.51 4.71 -8.82
N VAL A 363 -11.53 4.38 -9.66
CA VAL A 363 -10.55 3.33 -9.36
C VAL A 363 -9.75 3.66 -8.08
N ALA A 364 -9.34 4.92 -7.89
CA ALA A 364 -8.65 5.35 -6.67
C ALA A 364 -9.57 5.38 -5.44
N VAL A 365 -10.84 5.75 -5.62
CA VAL A 365 -11.87 5.68 -4.57
C VAL A 365 -12.12 4.22 -4.15
N LEU A 366 -12.22 3.30 -5.11
CA LEU A 366 -12.44 1.88 -4.84
C LEU A 366 -11.21 1.20 -4.22
N LYS A 367 -9.99 1.62 -4.58
CA LYS A 367 -8.75 1.22 -3.87
C LYS A 367 -8.80 1.67 -2.41
N ALA A 368 -9.14 2.92 -2.14
CA ALA A 368 -9.34 3.43 -0.79
C ALA A 368 -10.46 2.69 -0.01
N LEU A 369 -11.62 2.42 -0.63
CA LEU A 369 -12.72 1.68 0.00
C LEU A 369 -12.40 0.19 0.22
N THR A 370 -11.61 -0.43 -0.65
CA THR A 370 -11.10 -1.80 -0.46
C THR A 370 -10.16 -1.87 0.74
N ASN A 371 -9.24 -0.91 0.87
CA ASN A 371 -8.36 -0.82 2.04
C ASN A 371 -9.15 -0.53 3.33
N ILE A 372 -10.10 0.40 3.30
CA ILE A 372 -10.95 0.72 4.46
C ILE A 372 -11.81 -0.48 4.86
N SER A 373 -12.37 -1.24 3.92
CA SER A 373 -13.18 -2.44 4.23
C SER A 373 -12.35 -3.63 4.74
N ASN A 374 -11.02 -3.66 4.54
CA ASN A 374 -10.14 -4.58 5.26
C ASN A 374 -10.02 -4.20 6.75
N ILE A 375 -9.81 -2.92 7.06
CA ILE A 375 -9.62 -2.43 8.44
C ILE A 375 -10.95 -2.37 9.21
N LEU A 376 -12.02 -1.94 8.55
CA LEU A 376 -13.37 -1.75 9.09
C LEU A 376 -14.43 -2.30 8.10
N PRO A 377 -14.70 -3.61 8.10
CA PRO A 377 -15.69 -4.21 7.20
C PRO A 377 -17.12 -3.65 7.34
N HIS A 378 -17.49 -3.12 8.52
CA HIS A 378 -18.79 -2.50 8.78
C HIS A 378 -18.86 -1.01 8.40
N ALA A 379 -17.86 -0.45 7.71
CA ALA A 379 -17.77 1.00 7.50
C ALA A 379 -18.88 1.58 6.61
N LEU A 380 -19.44 0.79 5.68
CA LEU A 380 -20.53 1.25 4.81
C LEU A 380 -21.86 1.36 5.56
N SER A 381 -22.22 0.36 6.38
CA SER A 381 -23.44 0.34 7.20
C SER A 381 -23.38 1.38 8.31
N ALA A 382 -22.27 1.42 9.06
CA ALA A 382 -22.05 2.41 10.12
C ALA A 382 -22.03 3.88 9.64
N THR A 383 -22.05 4.13 8.33
CA THR A 383 -22.14 5.46 7.72
C THR A 383 -23.38 5.67 6.84
N GLY A 384 -24.28 4.68 6.76
CA GLY A 384 -25.49 4.74 5.93
C GLY A 384 -25.22 4.82 4.42
N THR A 385 -24.04 4.40 3.96
CA THR A 385 -23.60 4.53 2.56
C THR A 385 -23.83 3.27 1.70
N VAL A 386 -24.31 2.19 2.31
CA VAL A 386 -24.51 0.88 1.66
C VAL A 386 -25.30 0.97 0.36
N ALA A 387 -26.48 1.61 0.37
CA ALA A 387 -27.34 1.67 -0.82
C ALA A 387 -26.66 2.36 -2.02
N THR A 388 -25.87 3.40 -1.77
CA THR A 388 -25.11 4.11 -2.82
C THR A 388 -23.97 3.27 -3.37
N PHE A 389 -23.23 2.54 -2.51
CA PHE A 389 -22.19 1.62 -2.96
C PHE A 389 -22.78 0.40 -3.69
N ALA A 390 -23.87 -0.17 -3.20
CA ALA A 390 -24.57 -1.30 -3.81
C ALA A 390 -25.05 -0.98 -5.23
N GLN A 391 -25.69 0.17 -5.44
CA GLN A 391 -26.10 0.63 -6.77
C GLN A 391 -24.89 0.77 -7.70
N PHE A 392 -23.80 1.41 -7.24
CA PHE A 392 -22.57 1.54 -8.03
C PHE A 392 -21.98 0.16 -8.41
N ALA A 393 -21.93 -0.77 -7.47
CA ALA A 393 -21.39 -2.12 -7.70
C ALA A 393 -22.24 -2.89 -8.73
N LEU A 394 -23.57 -2.86 -8.61
CA LEU A 394 -24.50 -3.45 -9.57
C LEU A 394 -24.32 -2.86 -10.99
N ASP A 395 -24.14 -1.54 -11.10
CA ASP A 395 -23.88 -0.87 -12.37
C ASP A 395 -22.52 -1.27 -12.98
N ALA A 396 -21.49 -1.44 -12.15
CA ALA A 396 -20.15 -1.87 -12.57
C ALA A 396 -20.15 -3.31 -13.07
N PHE A 397 -20.71 -4.25 -12.31
CA PHE A 397 -20.81 -5.67 -12.71
C PHE A 397 -21.60 -5.81 -14.02
N SER A 398 -22.74 -5.12 -14.13
CA SER A 398 -23.59 -5.15 -15.34
C SER A 398 -22.88 -4.59 -16.57
N ARG A 399 -22.11 -3.51 -16.42
CA ARG A 399 -21.36 -2.90 -17.53
C ARG A 399 -20.24 -3.80 -18.04
N SER A 400 -19.44 -4.38 -17.14
CA SER A 400 -18.30 -5.22 -17.51
C SER A 400 -18.73 -6.56 -18.09
N GLN A 401 -19.93 -7.05 -17.75
CA GLN A 401 -20.57 -8.16 -18.46
C GLN A 401 -20.98 -7.75 -19.88
N ALA A 402 -21.64 -6.60 -20.04
CA ALA A 402 -22.11 -6.11 -21.35
C ALA A 402 -20.98 -5.73 -22.34
N LEU A 403 -19.80 -5.33 -21.83
CA LEU A 403 -18.63 -5.01 -22.65
C LEU A 403 -17.67 -6.20 -22.88
N GLY A 404 -17.82 -7.30 -22.15
CA GLY A 404 -16.94 -8.48 -22.24
C GLY A 404 -15.52 -8.31 -21.69
N ILE A 405 -15.08 -7.08 -21.43
CA ILE A 405 -13.75 -6.74 -20.88
C ILE A 405 -13.69 -6.89 -19.36
N THR A 406 -12.48 -7.07 -18.83
CA THR A 406 -12.16 -6.92 -17.40
C THR A 406 -11.92 -5.43 -17.09
N ASP A 407 -12.59 -4.88 -16.08
CA ASP A 407 -12.48 -3.45 -15.70
C ASP A 407 -11.88 -3.31 -14.28
N GLU A 408 -10.97 -2.35 -14.05
CA GLU A 408 -10.50 -2.03 -12.69
C GLU A 408 -11.67 -1.53 -11.82
N GLU A 409 -12.68 -0.85 -12.37
CA GLU A 409 -13.90 -0.49 -11.62
C GLU A 409 -14.63 -1.73 -11.08
N GLU A 410 -14.69 -2.82 -11.86
CA GLU A 410 -15.33 -4.09 -11.48
C GLU A 410 -14.52 -4.84 -10.43
N ILE A 411 -13.20 -5.02 -10.65
CA ILE A 411 -12.36 -5.81 -9.75
C ILE A 411 -12.29 -5.18 -8.35
N PHE A 412 -12.11 -3.86 -8.23
CA PHE A 412 -12.10 -3.23 -6.90
C PHE A 412 -13.49 -3.12 -6.27
N ALA A 413 -14.58 -3.06 -7.06
CA ALA A 413 -15.94 -3.20 -6.53
C ALA A 413 -16.19 -4.61 -5.96
N LEU A 414 -15.73 -5.66 -6.65
CA LEU A 414 -15.76 -7.04 -6.17
C LEU A 414 -14.96 -7.19 -4.87
N CYS A 415 -13.69 -6.74 -4.82
CA CYS A 415 -12.86 -6.80 -3.61
C CYS A 415 -13.52 -6.11 -2.40
N CYS A 416 -14.01 -4.88 -2.58
CA CYS A 416 -14.69 -4.14 -1.51
C CYS A 416 -15.97 -4.86 -1.05
N ALA A 417 -16.79 -5.39 -1.97
CA ALA A 417 -17.99 -6.15 -1.62
C ALA A 417 -17.65 -7.47 -0.88
N ILE A 418 -16.65 -8.22 -1.35
CA ILE A 418 -16.18 -9.47 -0.73
C ILE A 418 -15.69 -9.21 0.71
N ASN A 419 -14.97 -8.12 0.96
CA ASN A 419 -14.51 -7.76 2.30
C ASN A 419 -15.66 -7.55 3.28
N VAL A 420 -16.69 -6.80 2.88
CA VAL A 420 -17.89 -6.53 3.68
C VAL A 420 -18.69 -7.82 3.89
N ILE A 421 -18.92 -8.61 2.83
CA ILE A 421 -19.75 -9.83 2.89
C ILE A 421 -19.02 -10.98 3.62
N LYS A 422 -17.68 -11.03 3.60
CA LYS A 422 -16.87 -11.87 4.51
C LYS A 422 -17.12 -11.58 5.99
N TYR A 423 -17.54 -10.36 6.32
CA TYR A 423 -17.92 -9.96 7.68
C TYR A 423 -19.42 -10.19 7.95
N GLU A 424 -20.31 -9.81 7.04
CA GLU A 424 -21.77 -10.06 7.16
C GLU A 424 -22.11 -11.56 7.25
N SER A 425 -21.29 -12.43 6.63
CA SER A 425 -21.42 -13.90 6.72
C SER A 425 -20.95 -14.50 8.06
N LYS A 426 -20.53 -13.71 9.05
CA LYS A 426 -20.15 -14.22 10.39
C LYS A 426 -21.39 -14.36 11.27
N THR A 427 -21.46 -15.42 12.06
CA THR A 427 -22.60 -15.77 12.94
C THR A 427 -23.03 -14.64 13.88
N ASP A 428 -22.07 -13.81 14.27
CA ASP A 428 -22.23 -12.78 15.29
C ASP A 428 -22.67 -11.44 14.67
N CYS A 429 -22.80 -11.37 13.34
CA CYS A 429 -23.30 -10.21 12.62
C CYS A 429 -24.84 -10.21 12.62
N THR A 430 -25.45 -9.11 13.07
CA THR A 430 -26.91 -8.98 13.17
C THR A 430 -27.57 -8.42 11.92
N GLU A 431 -26.83 -7.67 11.10
CA GLU A 431 -27.34 -6.83 10.01
C GLU A 431 -26.46 -6.99 8.76
N ALA A 432 -26.99 -7.67 7.75
CA ALA A 432 -26.32 -7.93 6.47
C ALA A 432 -26.80 -6.95 5.38
N GLU A 433 -26.59 -5.65 5.62
CA GLU A 433 -27.11 -4.57 4.79
C GLU A 433 -26.65 -4.65 3.33
N LEU A 434 -25.36 -4.88 3.07
CA LEU A 434 -24.84 -4.89 1.70
C LEU A 434 -25.32 -6.12 0.93
N SER A 435 -25.30 -7.29 1.57
CA SER A 435 -25.87 -8.51 0.99
C SER A 435 -27.34 -8.30 0.61
N SER A 436 -28.14 -7.71 1.52
CA SER A 436 -29.55 -7.39 1.28
C SER A 436 -29.73 -6.40 0.11
N ALA A 437 -28.98 -5.30 0.11
CA ALA A 437 -29.05 -4.26 -0.92
C ALA A 437 -28.64 -4.78 -2.32
N LEU A 438 -27.69 -5.71 -2.40
CA LEU A 438 -27.31 -6.35 -3.66
C LEU A 438 -28.41 -7.31 -4.15
N VAL A 439 -28.90 -8.23 -3.31
CA VAL A 439 -29.89 -9.25 -3.75
C VAL A 439 -31.30 -8.70 -3.98
N ALA A 440 -31.60 -7.48 -3.53
CA ALA A 440 -32.81 -6.75 -3.91
C ALA A 440 -32.93 -6.59 -5.45
N SER A 441 -31.80 -6.60 -6.18
CA SER A 441 -31.79 -6.62 -7.65
C SER A 441 -32.13 -8.00 -8.20
N ARG A 442 -33.29 -8.10 -8.87
CA ARG A 442 -33.82 -9.37 -9.41
C ARG A 442 -32.82 -10.02 -10.37
N ASN A 443 -32.53 -11.30 -10.11
CA ASN A 443 -31.59 -12.15 -10.84
C ASN A 443 -30.09 -11.85 -10.63
N ILE A 444 -29.67 -10.97 -9.70
CA ILE A 444 -28.24 -10.65 -9.56
C ILE A 444 -27.36 -11.89 -9.37
N LEU A 445 -27.79 -12.86 -8.53
CA LEU A 445 -27.03 -14.10 -8.31
C LEU A 445 -26.83 -14.91 -9.60
N VAL A 446 -27.80 -14.87 -10.53
CA VAL A 446 -27.70 -15.50 -11.85
C VAL A 446 -26.72 -14.74 -12.74
N SER A 447 -26.75 -13.41 -12.73
CA SER A 447 -25.78 -12.57 -13.46
C SER A 447 -24.35 -12.72 -12.93
N LEU A 448 -24.16 -12.83 -11.61
CA LEU A 448 -22.86 -13.13 -11.00
C LEU A 448 -22.37 -14.53 -11.42
N ALA A 449 -23.23 -15.55 -11.36
CA ALA A 449 -22.88 -16.91 -11.79
C ALA A 449 -22.55 -16.99 -13.29
N HIS A 450 -23.26 -16.24 -14.13
CA HIS A 450 -22.97 -16.12 -15.57
C HIS A 450 -21.64 -15.40 -15.83
N ALA A 451 -21.32 -14.34 -15.08
CA ALA A 451 -20.00 -13.69 -15.17
C ALA A 451 -18.86 -14.61 -14.70
N MET A 452 -19.09 -15.42 -13.65
CA MET A 452 -18.17 -16.43 -13.16
C MET A 452 -17.88 -17.49 -14.23
N MET A 453 -18.92 -18.16 -14.75
CA MET A 453 -18.77 -19.25 -15.72
C MET A 453 -18.15 -18.76 -17.03
N ASN A 454 -18.68 -17.68 -17.63
CA ASN A 454 -18.13 -17.15 -18.88
C ASN A 454 -16.66 -16.74 -18.74
N SER A 455 -16.27 -16.18 -17.59
CA SER A 455 -14.86 -15.82 -17.35
C SER A 455 -13.97 -17.04 -17.08
N TYR A 456 -14.52 -18.13 -16.52
CA TYR A 456 -13.79 -19.39 -16.37
C TYR A 456 -13.49 -20.02 -17.74
N GLU A 457 -14.50 -20.09 -18.61
CA GLU A 457 -14.40 -20.69 -19.95
C GLU A 457 -13.49 -19.90 -20.92
N CYS A 458 -13.22 -18.62 -20.66
CA CYS A 458 -12.35 -17.78 -21.50
C CYS A 458 -10.86 -18.19 -21.49
N ASN A 459 -10.39 -19.07 -20.60
CA ASN A 459 -9.01 -19.60 -20.54
C ASN A 459 -7.87 -18.53 -20.53
N SER A 460 -8.19 -17.28 -20.17
CA SER A 460 -7.23 -16.19 -20.01
C SER A 460 -6.99 -15.94 -18.53
N THR A 461 -5.73 -15.74 -18.12
CA THR A 461 -5.35 -15.49 -16.72
C THR A 461 -6.16 -14.37 -16.06
N GLU A 462 -6.45 -13.29 -16.79
CA GLU A 462 -7.25 -12.16 -16.30
C GLU A 462 -8.72 -12.56 -16.05
N HIS A 463 -9.28 -13.40 -16.93
CA HIS A 463 -10.65 -13.90 -16.81
C HIS A 463 -10.76 -15.00 -15.74
N LEU A 464 -9.75 -15.85 -15.56
CA LEU A 464 -9.67 -16.80 -14.45
C LEU A 464 -9.59 -16.07 -13.09
N VAL A 465 -8.77 -15.02 -13.00
CA VAL A 465 -8.71 -14.14 -11.81
C VAL A 465 -10.07 -13.46 -11.54
N ARG A 466 -10.74 -12.95 -12.59
CA ARG A 466 -12.09 -12.36 -12.51
C ARG A 466 -13.13 -13.39 -12.05
N SER A 467 -13.08 -14.61 -12.57
CA SER A 467 -13.95 -15.72 -12.17
C SER A 467 -13.76 -16.07 -10.68
N GLY A 468 -12.51 -16.14 -10.20
CA GLY A 468 -12.19 -16.34 -8.79
C GLY A 468 -12.80 -15.30 -7.85
N TYR A 469 -12.79 -14.01 -8.23
CA TYR A 469 -13.49 -12.97 -7.47
C TYR A 469 -15.02 -13.14 -7.48
N TYR A 470 -15.62 -13.47 -8.63
CA TYR A 470 -17.06 -13.77 -8.67
C TYR A 470 -17.43 -15.01 -7.83
N ALA A 471 -16.61 -16.07 -7.86
CA ALA A 471 -16.79 -17.27 -7.05
C ALA A 471 -16.67 -16.96 -5.55
N LEU A 472 -15.67 -16.17 -5.13
CA LEU A 472 -15.55 -15.68 -3.74
C LEU A 472 -16.79 -14.88 -3.29
N LEU A 473 -17.33 -14.01 -4.16
CA LEU A 473 -18.54 -13.23 -3.85
C LEU A 473 -19.78 -14.13 -3.71
N ILE A 474 -20.02 -15.05 -4.65
CA ILE A 474 -21.15 -16.00 -4.60
C ILE A 474 -21.03 -16.94 -3.40
N GLY A 475 -19.82 -17.43 -3.12
CA GLY A 475 -19.51 -18.27 -1.97
C GLY A 475 -19.79 -17.54 -0.65
N ALA A 476 -19.28 -16.32 -0.49
CA ALA A 476 -19.51 -15.51 0.71
C ALA A 476 -21.00 -15.15 0.88
N LEU A 477 -21.71 -14.78 -0.21
CA LEU A 477 -23.15 -14.55 -0.19
C LEU A 477 -23.92 -15.80 0.24
N SER A 478 -23.54 -17.01 -0.20
CA SER A 478 -24.23 -18.26 0.15
C SER A 478 -24.30 -18.54 1.67
N LEU A 479 -23.39 -17.94 2.45
CA LEU A 479 -23.34 -18.06 3.92
C LEU A 479 -24.24 -17.06 4.66
N VAL A 480 -24.74 -16.03 3.99
CA VAL A 480 -25.46 -14.93 4.63
C VAL A 480 -26.91 -15.33 4.93
N SER A 481 -27.36 -14.98 6.13
CA SER A 481 -28.76 -15.03 6.54
C SER A 481 -29.34 -13.62 6.50
N LEU A 482 -30.38 -13.40 5.69
CA LEU A 482 -31.13 -12.14 5.70
C LEU A 482 -32.31 -12.26 6.66
N ALA A 483 -32.84 -11.12 7.12
CA ALA A 483 -34.11 -11.06 7.82
C ALA A 483 -35.25 -10.83 6.82
N ASP A 484 -36.39 -11.46 7.06
CA ASP A 484 -37.60 -11.36 6.24
C ASP A 484 -38.86 -11.40 7.14
N GLU A 485 -40.04 -11.33 6.54
CA GLU A 485 -41.34 -11.31 7.23
C GLU A 485 -41.63 -12.63 7.99
N GLU A 486 -40.93 -13.72 7.65
CA GLU A 486 -41.21 -15.10 8.09
C GLU A 486 -40.12 -15.62 9.04
N GLY A 487 -38.97 -14.96 9.12
CA GLY A 487 -37.88 -15.20 10.07
C GLY A 487 -36.52 -14.75 9.53
N ARG A 488 -35.69 -15.74 9.14
CA ARG A 488 -34.39 -15.53 8.50
C ARG A 488 -34.14 -16.55 7.39
N THR A 489 -34.21 -16.15 6.14
CA THR A 489 -33.80 -16.97 5.00
C THR A 489 -32.29 -16.91 4.74
N THR A 490 -31.70 -18.06 4.39
CA THR A 490 -30.29 -18.14 3.96
C THR A 490 -30.20 -17.95 2.46
N LEU A 491 -29.21 -17.17 1.99
CA LEU A 491 -28.93 -17.00 0.57
C LEU A 491 -28.33 -18.25 -0.10
N ARG A 492 -28.02 -19.29 0.69
CA ARG A 492 -27.54 -20.61 0.23
C ARG A 492 -28.36 -21.16 -0.93
N VAL A 493 -29.67 -21.34 -0.76
CA VAL A 493 -30.52 -21.96 -1.81
C VAL A 493 -30.63 -21.07 -3.05
N PRO A 494 -30.91 -19.75 -2.95
CA PRO A 494 -30.81 -18.83 -4.08
C PRO A 494 -29.48 -18.89 -4.85
N ALA A 495 -28.34 -18.98 -4.14
CA ALA A 495 -27.02 -19.10 -4.76
C ALA A 495 -26.84 -20.46 -5.47
N MET A 496 -27.18 -21.57 -4.81
CA MET A 496 -27.16 -22.91 -5.40
C MET A 496 -28.00 -22.99 -6.69
N THR A 497 -29.23 -22.45 -6.66
CA THR A 497 -30.13 -22.43 -7.84
C THR A 497 -29.60 -21.53 -8.95
N ALA A 498 -28.98 -20.40 -8.61
CA ALA A 498 -28.37 -19.50 -9.60
C ALA A 498 -27.18 -20.15 -10.32
N VAL A 499 -26.27 -20.80 -9.59
CA VAL A 499 -25.15 -21.53 -10.18
C VAL A 499 -25.66 -22.70 -11.03
N ALA A 500 -26.56 -23.53 -10.50
CA ALA A 500 -27.12 -24.68 -11.20
C ALA A 500 -27.67 -24.30 -12.59
N ARG A 501 -28.47 -23.23 -12.65
CA ARG A 501 -29.13 -22.73 -13.85
C ARG A 501 -28.15 -22.25 -14.93
N VAL A 502 -26.96 -21.78 -14.55
CA VAL A 502 -25.93 -21.30 -15.49
C VAL A 502 -24.99 -22.44 -15.89
N SER A 503 -24.68 -23.37 -14.99
CA SER A 503 -23.84 -24.53 -15.28
C SER A 503 -24.55 -25.64 -16.06
N ASP A 504 -25.89 -25.61 -16.16
CA ASP A 504 -26.67 -26.65 -16.83
C ASP A 504 -26.22 -26.87 -18.29
N GLY A 505 -26.09 -28.13 -18.69
CA GLY A 505 -25.54 -28.52 -19.99
C GLY A 505 -24.04 -28.30 -20.21
N THR A 506 -23.32 -27.62 -19.31
CA THR A 506 -21.85 -27.45 -19.42
C THR A 506 -21.11 -28.70 -18.91
N PRO A 507 -19.90 -29.02 -19.41
CA PRO A 507 -19.11 -30.16 -18.91
C PRO A 507 -18.83 -30.08 -17.40
N VAL A 508 -18.59 -28.86 -16.90
CA VAL A 508 -18.33 -28.58 -15.47
C VAL A 508 -19.60 -28.77 -14.63
N GLY A 509 -20.77 -28.37 -15.14
CA GLY A 509 -22.06 -28.64 -14.50
C GLY A 509 -22.41 -30.11 -14.42
N CYS A 510 -22.18 -30.85 -15.52
CA CYS A 510 -22.35 -32.31 -15.54
C CYS A 510 -21.47 -33.01 -14.50
N ALA A 511 -20.23 -32.56 -14.29
CA ALA A 511 -19.32 -33.09 -13.27
C ALA A 511 -19.73 -32.71 -11.83
N ALA A 512 -20.35 -31.55 -11.62
CA ALA A 512 -20.84 -31.11 -10.31
C ALA A 512 -22.17 -31.77 -9.88
N GLY A 513 -22.96 -32.27 -10.83
CA GLY A 513 -24.18 -33.04 -10.59
C GLY A 513 -25.18 -32.30 -9.70
N HIS A 514 -25.53 -32.90 -8.55
CA HIS A 514 -26.49 -32.32 -7.60
C HIS A 514 -25.88 -31.34 -6.59
N GLN A 515 -24.59 -31.01 -6.69
CA GLN A 515 -23.88 -30.09 -5.78
C GLN A 515 -23.25 -28.90 -6.56
N PRO A 516 -24.05 -27.95 -7.11
CA PRO A 516 -23.55 -26.84 -7.95
C PRO A 516 -22.45 -25.99 -7.31
N MET A 517 -22.49 -25.81 -5.99
CA MET A 517 -21.51 -25.02 -5.25
C MET A 517 -20.11 -25.68 -5.18
N ARG A 518 -19.95 -26.94 -5.64
CA ARG A 518 -18.62 -27.52 -5.88
C ARG A 518 -17.86 -26.77 -6.98
N ILE A 519 -18.55 -26.24 -7.98
CA ILE A 519 -17.95 -25.41 -9.03
C ILE A 519 -17.36 -24.13 -8.41
N VAL A 520 -18.15 -23.47 -7.55
CA VAL A 520 -17.74 -22.26 -6.82
C VAL A 520 -16.52 -22.54 -5.93
N VAL A 521 -16.51 -23.67 -5.20
CA VAL A 521 -15.38 -24.04 -4.34
C VAL A 521 -14.12 -24.37 -5.16
N ALA A 522 -14.23 -25.14 -6.25
CA ALA A 522 -13.09 -25.46 -7.12
C ALA A 522 -12.45 -24.19 -7.71
N ILE A 523 -13.26 -23.27 -8.25
CA ILE A 523 -12.78 -21.99 -8.79
C ILE A 523 -12.11 -21.13 -7.69
N ILE A 524 -12.62 -21.15 -6.45
CA ILE A 524 -11.94 -20.48 -5.32
C ILE A 524 -10.60 -21.16 -5.01
N GLN A 525 -10.52 -22.49 -4.98
CA GLN A 525 -9.29 -23.22 -4.71
C GLN A 525 -8.21 -22.92 -5.76
N GLU A 526 -8.56 -23.01 -7.05
CA GLU A 526 -7.65 -22.66 -8.17
C GLU A 526 -7.18 -21.19 -8.08
N PHE A 527 -8.09 -20.27 -7.77
CA PHE A 527 -7.75 -18.86 -7.55
C PHE A 527 -6.77 -18.67 -6.38
N LEU A 528 -6.97 -19.33 -5.24
CA LEU A 528 -6.08 -19.23 -4.08
C LEU A 528 -4.71 -19.86 -4.36
N LEU A 529 -4.65 -20.98 -5.09
CA LEU A 529 -3.40 -21.59 -5.57
C LEU A 529 -2.63 -20.63 -6.49
N PHE A 530 -3.32 -20.02 -7.45
CA PHE A 530 -2.73 -19.03 -8.36
C PHE A 530 -2.17 -17.82 -7.61
N GLN A 531 -2.97 -17.18 -6.74
CA GLN A 531 -2.54 -16.01 -5.95
C GLN A 531 -1.39 -16.34 -4.97
N SER A 532 -1.41 -17.53 -4.38
CA SER A 532 -0.30 -18.04 -3.57
C SER A 532 0.99 -18.18 -4.39
N SER A 533 0.92 -18.78 -5.59
CA SER A 533 2.06 -18.93 -6.49
C SER A 533 2.64 -17.58 -6.96
N ALA A 534 1.77 -16.58 -7.13
CA ALA A 534 2.14 -15.21 -7.47
C ALA A 534 2.76 -14.43 -6.29
N GLY A 535 2.66 -14.94 -5.07
CA GLY A 535 3.15 -14.28 -3.85
C GLY A 535 2.35 -13.04 -3.45
N THR A 536 1.10 -12.93 -3.87
CA THR A 536 0.20 -11.79 -3.58
C THR A 536 -0.53 -11.94 -2.24
N LEU A 537 -0.81 -13.17 -1.81
CA LEU A 537 -1.43 -13.47 -0.52
C LEU A 537 -0.40 -13.45 0.62
N THR A 538 -0.81 -12.92 1.78
CA THR A 538 -0.11 -13.16 3.05
C THR A 538 -0.58 -14.48 3.67
N VAL A 539 0.16 -15.01 4.65
CA VAL A 539 -0.22 -16.23 5.37
C VAL A 539 -1.54 -16.03 6.12
N GLU A 540 -1.73 -14.84 6.68
CA GLU A 540 -2.94 -14.43 7.39
C GLU A 540 -4.15 -14.37 6.44
N ALA A 541 -3.98 -13.77 5.25
CA ALA A 541 -5.03 -13.72 4.24
C ALA A 541 -5.37 -15.12 3.69
N LEU A 542 -4.38 -15.99 3.48
CA LEU A 542 -4.59 -17.37 3.05
C LEU A 542 -5.37 -18.17 4.10
N ALA A 543 -5.05 -18.01 5.39
CA ALA A 543 -5.77 -18.63 6.50
C ALA A 543 -7.23 -18.13 6.60
N GLU A 544 -7.49 -16.82 6.41
CA GLU A 544 -8.86 -16.30 6.34
C GLU A 544 -9.66 -16.87 5.16
N MET A 545 -9.04 -17.00 3.98
CA MET A 545 -9.74 -17.52 2.80
C MET A 545 -9.97 -19.02 2.90
N ARG A 546 -9.07 -19.80 3.53
CA ARG A 546 -9.33 -21.19 3.91
C ARG A 546 -10.53 -21.29 4.86
N ALA A 547 -10.55 -20.50 5.93
CA ALA A 547 -11.69 -20.45 6.85
C ALA A 547 -13.00 -19.92 6.21
N LEU A 548 -12.94 -19.24 5.06
CA LEU A 548 -14.11 -18.94 4.24
C LEU A 548 -14.57 -20.19 3.45
N VAL A 549 -13.64 -20.88 2.79
CA VAL A 549 -13.91 -22.13 2.04
C VAL A 549 -14.49 -23.22 2.95
N ASP A 550 -13.90 -23.44 4.13
CA ASP A 550 -14.37 -24.45 5.11
C ASP A 550 -15.83 -24.19 5.53
N ARG A 551 -16.21 -22.92 5.71
CA ARG A 551 -17.60 -22.52 5.98
C ARG A 551 -18.51 -22.74 4.77
N ILE A 552 -18.05 -22.45 3.56
CA ILE A 552 -18.80 -22.70 2.31
C ILE A 552 -19.08 -24.20 2.16
N LEU A 553 -18.07 -25.06 2.34
CA LEU A 553 -18.19 -26.52 2.30
C LEU A 553 -19.24 -27.03 3.30
N HIS A 554 -19.10 -26.65 4.57
CA HIS A 554 -19.98 -27.10 5.64
C HIS A 554 -21.43 -26.62 5.46
N SER A 555 -21.62 -25.31 5.18
CA SER A 555 -22.95 -24.70 5.02
C SER A 555 -23.70 -25.21 3.79
N ASN A 556 -22.98 -25.51 2.69
CA ASN A 556 -23.59 -26.04 1.47
C ASN A 556 -23.76 -27.56 1.46
N HIS A 557 -23.24 -28.28 2.47
CA HIS A 557 -23.20 -29.75 2.56
C HIS A 557 -22.50 -30.35 1.32
N ILE A 558 -21.27 -29.91 1.10
CA ILE A 558 -20.38 -30.46 0.07
C ILE A 558 -19.56 -31.57 0.72
N ASP A 559 -19.78 -32.80 0.28
CA ASP A 559 -19.07 -33.97 0.80
C ASP A 559 -17.62 -33.97 0.33
N VAL A 560 -16.69 -33.79 1.27
CA VAL A 560 -15.27 -34.06 1.07
C VAL A 560 -15.04 -35.52 1.41
N THR A 561 -15.02 -36.39 0.40
CA THR A 561 -14.47 -37.74 0.57
C THR A 561 -12.95 -37.62 0.68
N PRO A 562 -12.32 -37.94 1.82
CA PRO A 562 -10.87 -38.02 1.90
C PRO A 562 -10.38 -39.12 0.95
N GLN A 563 -9.31 -38.84 0.21
CA GLN A 563 -8.77 -39.76 -0.79
C GLN A 563 -8.11 -40.95 -0.08
N SER A 564 -8.85 -42.05 0.07
CA SER A 564 -8.33 -43.28 0.67
C SER A 564 -7.37 -43.98 -0.29
N ASP A 565 -6.12 -44.17 0.14
CA ASP A 565 -5.11 -44.96 -0.56
C ASP A 565 -5.49 -46.44 -0.57
N HIS A 566 -6.36 -46.82 -1.50
CA HIS A 566 -6.83 -48.19 -1.72
C HIS A 566 -6.43 -48.72 -3.10
N SER A 567 -5.13 -48.57 -3.39
CA SER A 567 -4.43 -49.46 -4.34
C SER A 567 -4.30 -50.88 -3.76
N SER A 568 -5.40 -51.62 -3.75
CA SER A 568 -5.42 -53.06 -3.46
C SER A 568 -6.37 -53.77 -4.41
N ALA A 569 -5.83 -54.69 -5.21
CA ALA A 569 -6.54 -55.35 -6.31
C ALA A 569 -7.68 -56.30 -5.84
N PRO A 570 -8.71 -56.55 -6.68
CA PRO A 570 -9.79 -57.47 -6.34
C PRO A 570 -9.29 -58.91 -6.24
N GLY A 571 -9.35 -59.51 -5.04
CA GLY A 571 -8.85 -60.86 -4.80
C GLY A 571 -9.50 -61.58 -3.62
N GLN A 572 -10.24 -62.65 -3.94
CA GLN A 572 -10.66 -63.77 -3.06
C GLN A 572 -11.73 -63.52 -1.98
N GLY A 573 -12.87 -64.20 -2.15
CA GLY A 573 -13.26 -65.30 -1.24
C GLY A 573 -13.97 -64.94 0.08
N PRO A 574 -15.25 -65.31 0.27
CA PRO A 574 -15.97 -65.11 1.53
C PRO A 574 -15.79 -66.25 2.54
N ALA A 575 -15.52 -65.95 3.81
CA ALA A 575 -15.83 -66.83 4.95
C ALA A 575 -15.81 -66.10 6.31
N LEU A 576 -16.69 -66.54 7.22
CA LEU A 576 -16.59 -66.52 8.70
C LEU A 576 -16.43 -65.18 9.45
N ALA A 577 -17.49 -64.82 10.19
CA ALA A 577 -17.37 -64.15 11.50
C ALA A 577 -16.96 -65.20 12.58
N PRO A 578 -16.51 -64.78 13.79
CA PRO A 578 -17.51 -64.58 14.85
C PRO A 578 -17.18 -63.52 15.95
N SER A 579 -18.24 -63.14 16.68
CA SER A 579 -18.30 -62.84 18.13
C SER A 579 -17.24 -61.95 18.85
N HIS A 580 -17.71 -60.75 19.22
CA HIS A 580 -17.94 -60.29 20.61
C HIS A 580 -16.77 -59.93 21.58
N GLU A 581 -17.17 -59.09 22.55
CA GLU A 581 -16.50 -58.66 23.79
C GLU A 581 -15.51 -57.48 23.74
N ASP A 582 -15.56 -56.71 24.83
CA ASP A 582 -15.07 -55.34 24.99
C ASP A 582 -13.59 -55.28 25.41
N ASP A 583 -12.96 -54.11 25.23
CA ASP A 583 -12.22 -53.50 26.35
C ASP A 583 -12.10 -51.98 26.17
N ASP A 584 -12.17 -51.24 27.28
CA ASP A 584 -11.89 -49.80 27.33
C ASP A 584 -10.38 -49.55 27.22
N LEU A 585 -9.96 -48.44 26.59
CA LEU A 585 -8.82 -47.67 27.12
C LEU A 585 -8.78 -46.21 26.61
N VAL A 586 -8.36 -45.32 27.51
CA VAL A 586 -8.51 -43.86 27.43
C VAL A 586 -7.13 -43.17 27.38
N LEU A 587 -7.08 -41.99 26.74
CA LEU A 587 -6.04 -40.94 26.80
C LEU A 587 -4.78 -41.07 25.91
N GLY A 588 -4.26 -39.89 25.49
CA GLY A 588 -3.01 -39.72 24.73
C GLY A 588 -3.14 -38.76 23.53
N GLN A 589 -3.57 -37.50 23.70
CA GLN A 589 -2.70 -36.33 23.97
C GLN A 589 -1.51 -36.12 23.02
N LEU A 590 -1.45 -34.89 22.45
CA LEU A 590 -0.40 -34.30 21.60
C LEU A 590 -0.35 -34.86 20.16
N LEU A 591 -0.25 -34.04 19.12
CA LEU A 591 0.03 -32.59 19.04
C LEU A 591 -1.16 -31.77 18.54
#